data_AF-A0A973RJV7-F1
#
_entry.id   AF-A0A973RJV7-F1
#
_cell.length_a   1.000
_cell.length_b   1.000
_cell.length_c   1.000
_cell.angle_alpha   90.00
_cell.angle_beta   90.00
_cell.angle_gamma   90.00
#
_symmetry.space_group_name_H-M   'P 1'
#
loop_
_entity.id
_entity.type
_entity.pdbx_description
1 polymer ?
#
loop_
_entity_poly.entity_id
_entity_poly.type
_entity_poly.pdbx_seq_one_letter_code
_entity_poly.pdbx_strand_id
1 'polypeptide(L)' 'MSTEDLSYHRQRERHCRSMAELASDPEARRRHNELAELHAARIAQFSAGGPTLSAS' A
#
# COMPACT_ATOMS: atom_id res chain seq x y z
N MET A 1 13.92 -10.42 -2.55
CA MET A 1 12.53 -10.22 -2.08
C MET A 1 12.43 -10.87 -0.71
N SER A 2 12.35 -10.09 0.37
CA SER A 2 12.27 -10.64 1.73
C SER A 2 10.83 -10.66 2.23
N THR A 3 10.55 -11.52 3.20
CA THR A 3 9.27 -11.55 3.94
C THR A 3 9.02 -10.26 4.73
N GLU A 4 10.08 -9.49 5.02
CA GLU A 4 10.04 -8.18 5.68
C GLU A 4 9.42 -7.10 4.77
N ASP A 5 9.64 -7.16 3.45
CA ASP A 5 8.97 -6.26 2.50
C ASP A 5 7.44 -6.45 2.49
N LEU A 6 6.98 -7.71 2.52
CA LEU A 6 5.56 -8.03 2.52
C LEU A 6 4.87 -7.60 3.83
N SER A 7 5.52 -7.84 4.99
CA SER A 7 4.98 -7.44 6.29
C SER A 7 4.93 -5.92 6.43
N TYR A 8 5.95 -5.21 5.94
CA TYR A 8 5.99 -3.76 5.85
C TYR A 8 4.80 -3.23 5.05
N HIS A 9 4.58 -3.72 3.83
CA HIS A 9 3.48 -3.22 3.00
C HIS A 9 2.10 -3.51 3.60
N ARG A 10 1.89 -4.66 4.25
CA ARG A 10 0.65 -4.96 4.98
C ARG A 10 0.43 -4.05 6.18
N GLN A 11 1.50 -3.72 6.91
CA GLN A 11 1.39 -2.78 8.03
C GLN A 11 1.03 -1.38 7.52
N ARG A 12 1.69 -0.92 6.47
CA ARG A 12 1.47 0.41 5.89
C ARG A 12 0.09 0.55 5.24
N GLU A 13 -0.38 -0.46 4.51
CA GLU A 13 -1.73 -0.47 3.93
C GLU A 13 -2.81 -0.28 5.00
N ARG A 14 -2.77 -1.08 6.08
CA ARG A 14 -3.71 -0.94 7.20
C ARG A 14 -3.61 0.43 7.88
N HIS A 15 -2.40 0.92 8.09
CA HIS A 15 -2.20 2.23 8.72
C HIS A 15 -2.77 3.37 7.86
N CYS A 16 -2.51 3.36 6.55
CA CYS A 16 -3.06 4.36 5.63
C CYS A 16 -4.60 4.31 5.56
N ARG A 17 -5.21 3.12 5.56
CA ARG A 17 -6.67 3.01 5.63
C ARG A 17 -7.25 3.61 6.91
N SER A 18 -6.65 3.30 8.06
CA SER A 18 -7.09 3.87 9.34
C SER A 18 -6.95 5.41 9.35
N MET A 19 -5.87 5.95 8.79
CA MET A 19 -5.69 7.40 8.67
C MET A 19 -6.72 8.03 7.71
N ALA A 20 -7.09 7.35 6.62
CA ALA A 20 -8.14 7.83 5.72
C ALA A 20 -9.51 7.88 6.43
N GLU A 21 -9.84 6.87 7.23
CA GLU A 21 -11.09 6.81 8.00
C GLU A 21 -11.18 7.94 9.03
N LEU A 22 -10.06 8.31 9.66
CA LEU A 22 -9.98 9.36 10.67
C LEU A 22 -9.82 10.78 10.08
N ALA A 23 -9.49 10.90 8.79
CA ALA A 23 -9.20 12.19 8.17
C ALA A 23 -10.49 13.01 7.92
N SER A 24 -10.62 14.14 8.62
CA SER A 24 -11.67 15.13 8.38
C SER A 24 -11.46 15.90 7.07
N ASP A 25 -10.21 16.14 6.68
CA ASP A 25 -9.87 16.82 5.43
C ASP A 25 -10.07 15.88 4.23
N PRO A 26 -10.90 16.26 3.22
CA PRO A 26 -11.16 15.41 2.06
C PRO A 26 -9.90 15.09 1.24
N GLU A 27 -8.95 16.01 1.16
CA GLU A 27 -7.73 15.79 0.39
C GLU A 27 -6.75 14.86 1.13
N ALA A 28 -6.59 15.03 2.44
CA ALA A 28 -5.84 14.10 3.28
C ALA A 28 -6.43 12.68 3.20
N ARG A 29 -7.76 12.55 3.27
CA ARG A 29 -8.46 11.27 3.10
C ARG A 29 -8.14 10.65 1.74
N ARG A 30 -8.23 11.43 0.66
CA ARG A 30 -7.89 10.98 -0.70
C ARG A 30 -6.46 10.47 -0.78
N ARG A 31 -5.49 11.25 -0.29
CA ARG A 31 -4.05 10.88 -0.32
C ARG A 31 -3.77 9.61 0.49
N HIS A 32 -4.41 9.44 1.65
CA HIS A 32 -4.28 8.23 2.45
C HIS A 32 -4.86 7.00 1.75
N ASN A 33 -5.99 7.13 1.04
CA ASN A 33 -6.54 6.06 0.22
C ASN A 33 -5.60 5.70 -0.94
N GLU A 34 -5.10 6.68 -1.69
CA GLU A 34 -4.14 6.46 -2.79
C GLU A 34 -2.88 5.72 -2.29
N LEU A 35 -2.34 6.10 -1.13
CA LEU A 35 -1.21 5.40 -0.50
C LEU A 35 -1.54 3.96 -0.08
N ALA A 36 -2.74 3.72 0.46
CA ALA A 36 -3.19 2.37 0.81
C ALA A 36 -3.30 1.47 -0.43
N GLU A 37 -3.81 1.99 -1.54
CA GLU A 37 -3.90 1.28 -2.82
C GLU A 37 -2.52 0.94 -3.39
N LEU A 38 -1.55 1.85 -3.30
CA LEU A 38 -0.17 1.59 -3.72
C LEU A 38 0.45 0.43 -2.92
N HIS A 39 0.23 0.39 -1.61
CA HIS A 39 0.70 -0.72 -0.77
C HIS A 39 -0.04 -2.03 -1.08
N ALA A 40 -1.36 -1.99 -1.33
CA ALA A 40 -2.13 -3.16 -1.75
C ALA A 40 -1.62 -3.73 -3.09
N ALA A 41 -1.31 -2.87 -4.06
CA ALA A 41 -0.73 -3.29 -5.34
C ALA A 41 0.64 -3.95 -5.16
N ARG A 42 1.48 -3.43 -4.26
CA ARG A 42 2.75 -4.06 -3.89
C ARG A 42 2.54 -5.42 -3.24
N ILE A 43 1.62 -5.55 -2.27
CA ILE A 43 1.27 -6.83 -1.64
C ILE A 43 0.83 -7.86 -2.70
N ALA A 44 0.03 -7.45 -3.68
CA ALA A 44 -0.40 -8.31 -4.76
C ALA A 44 0.79 -8.80 -5.62
N GLN A 45 1.74 -7.91 -5.96
CA GLN A 45 2.98 -8.29 -6.66
C GLN A 45 3.78 -9.33 -5.87
N PHE A 46 3.96 -9.13 -4.56
CA PHE A 46 4.66 -10.08 -3.70
C PHE A 46 3.92 -11.41 -3.55
N SER A 47 2.58 -11.39 -3.48
CA SER A 47 1.76 -12.59 -3.28
C SER A 47 1.62 -13.42 -4.56
N ALA A 48 1.69 -12.80 -5.74
CA ALA A 48 1.59 -13.47 -7.03
C ALA A 48 2.91 -14.14 -7.49
N GLY A 49 4.00 -14.01 -6.72
CA GLY A 49 5.26 -14.72 -6.98
C GLY A 49 6.08 -14.23 -8.17
N GLY A 50 5.88 -13.01 -8.66
CA GLY A 50 6.53 -12.54 -9.91
C GLY A 50 7.22 -11.17 -9.80
N PRO A 51 8.36 -10.97 -10.50
CA PRO A 51 9.00 -9.67 -10.62
C PRO A 51 8.24 -8.81 -11.64
N THR A 52 7.64 -7.70 -11.21
CA THR A 52 7.28 -6.62 -12.15
C THR A 52 8.47 -5.69 -12.30
N LEU A 53 9.49 -6.14 -13.04
CA LEU A 53 10.44 -5.24 -13.69
C LEU A 53 9.98 -5.08 -15.14
N SER A 54 9.38 -3.94 -15.43
CA SER A 54 9.57 -3.27 -16.73
C SER A 54 9.01 -1.85 -16.61
N ALA A 55 9.87 -0.90 -16.28
CA ALA A 55 9.70 0.48 -16.70
C ALA A 55 11.00 0.88 -17.39
N SER A 56 10.84 1.16 -18.69
CA SER A 56 11.84 1.57 -19.68
C SER A 56 12.58 2.86 -19.33
#